data_AF-A0A2K3N0R4-F1
#
_entry.id   AF-A0A2K3N0R4-F1
#
_cell.length_a   1.000
_cell.length_b   1.000
_cell.length_c   1.000
_cell.angle_alpha   90.00
_cell.angle_beta   90.00
_cell.angle_gamma   90.00
#
_symmetry.space_group_name_H-M   'P 1'
#
loop_
_entity.id
_entity.type
_entity.pdbx_description
1 polymer ?
#
loop_
_entity_poly.entity_id
_entity_poly.type
_entity_poly.pdbx_seq_one_letter_code
_entity_poly.pdbx_strand_id
1 'polypeptide(L)' 'ELQGIDRTILNRALKLLEQKGKLVVFKGTSTDDEGIKFSV' A
#
# COMPACT_ATOMS: atom_id res chain seq x y z
N GLU A 1 3.22 -10.67 12.40
CA GLU A 1 2.84 -11.78 11.48
C GLU A 1 1.87 -11.25 10.40
N LEU A 2 2.36 -10.75 9.27
CA LEU A 2 1.53 -10.38 8.08
C LEU A 2 2.00 -11.12 6.81
N GLN A 3 3.01 -11.98 6.95
CA GLN A 3 3.57 -12.76 5.85
C GLN A 3 2.53 -13.78 5.38
N GLY A 4 2.33 -13.88 4.07
CA GLY A 4 1.33 -14.78 3.48
C GLY A 4 -0.10 -14.24 3.46
N ILE A 5 -0.32 -12.96 3.79
CA ILE A 5 -1.63 -12.33 3.63
C ILE A 5 -2.06 -12.32 2.17
N ASP A 6 -3.35 -12.61 1.92
CA ASP A 6 -3.94 -12.50 0.60
C ASP A 6 -3.80 -11.08 0.05
N ARG A 7 -3.39 -10.97 -1.22
CA ARG A 7 -3.11 -9.69 -1.87
C ARG A 7 -4.35 -8.78 -1.93
N THR A 8 -5.54 -9.35 -2.03
CA THR A 8 -6.81 -8.60 -2.08
C THR A 8 -7.11 -7.99 -0.72
N ILE A 9 -6.89 -8.75 0.35
CA ILE A 9 -7.05 -8.26 1.73
C ILE A 9 -6.05 -7.15 2.00
N LEU A 10 -4.78 -7.35 1.62
CA LEU A 10 -3.73 -6.34 1.75
C LEU A 10 -4.11 -5.05 1.02
N ASN A 11 -4.51 -5.13 -0.25
CA ASN A 11 -4.92 -3.95 -1.03
C ASN A 11 -6.13 -3.23 -0.41
N ARG A 12 -7.11 -3.96 0.13
CA ARG A 12 -8.26 -3.36 0.82
C ARG A 12 -7.83 -2.61 2.08
N ALA A 13 -6.92 -3.19 2.87
CA ALA A 13 -6.39 -2.54 4.07
C ALA A 13 -5.59 -1.27 3.72
N LEU A 14 -4.75 -1.34 2.70
CA LEU A 14 -3.96 -0.19 2.22
C LEU A 14 -4.87 0.95 1.74
N LYS A 15 -5.94 0.65 1.01
CA LYS A 15 -6.91 1.65 0.57
C LYS A 15 -7.61 2.35 1.75
N LEU A 16 -7.95 1.63 2.81
CA LEU A 16 -8.52 2.23 4.03
C LEU A 16 -7.51 3.14 4.74
N LEU A 17 -6.23 2.79 4.73
CA LEU A 17 -5.17 3.62 5.32
C LEU A 17 -4.89 4.86 4.48
N GLU A 18 -4.92 4.74 3.17
CA GLU A 18 -4.80 5.88 2.24
C GLU A 18 -5.94 6.89 2.46
N GLN A 19 -7.19 6.42 2.57
CA GLN A 19 -8.35 7.27 2.87
C GLN A 19 -8.24 8.00 4.21
N LYS A 20 -7.50 7.42 5.17
CA LYS A 20 -7.22 8.05 6.47
C LYS A 20 -5.99 8.98 6.43
N GLY A 21 -5.36 9.16 5.28
CA GLY A 21 -4.13 9.95 5.11
C GLY A 21 -2.90 9.33 5.79
N LYS A 22 -2.93 8.02 6.08
CA LYS A 22 -1.85 7.30 6.79
C LYS A 22 -0.79 6.73 5.86
N LEU A 23 -1.05 6.69 4.57
CA LEU A 23 -0.07 6.31 3.56
C LEU A 23 -0.37 6.99 2.22
N VAL A 24 0.60 6.93 1.33
CA VAL A 24 0.46 7.27 -0.08
C VAL A 24 1.08 6.17 -0.94
N VAL A 25 0.37 5.77 -1.99
CA VAL A 25 0.90 4.89 -3.04
C VAL A 25 1.65 5.76 -4.05
N PHE A 26 2.87 5.36 -4.40
CA PHE A 26 3.66 6.04 -5.43
C PHE A 26 4.07 5.05 -6.52
N LYS A 27 4.11 5.54 -7.76
CA LYS A 27 4.66 4.82 -8.89
C LYS A 27 6.08 5.30 -9.13
N GLY A 28 7.04 4.39 -9.11
CA GLY A 28 8.40 4.62 -9.52
C GLY A 28 8.50 4.87 -11.03
N THR A 29 9.73 5.13 -11.49
CA THR A 29 10.01 5.38 -12.91
C THR A 29 9.93 4.13 -13.78
N SER A 30 9.92 2.94 -13.18
CA SER A 30 9.63 1.68 -13.88
C SER A 30 8.17 1.29 -13.65
N THR A 31 7.53 0.76 -14.70
CA THR A 31 6.12 0.36 -14.72
C THR A 31 5.70 -0.65 -13.65
N ASP A 32 6.68 -1.32 -13.03
CA ASP A 32 6.49 -2.41 -12.07
C ASP A 32 6.80 -1.98 -10.61
N ASP A 33 7.25 -0.74 -10.40
CA ASP A 33 7.64 -0.22 -9.09
C ASP A 33 6.47 0.57 -8.45
N GLU A 34 5.39 -0.11 -8.04
CA GLU A 34 4.42 0.48 -7.12
C GLU A 34 4.90 0.32 -5.67
N GLY A 35 5.22 1.44 -5.03
CA GLY A 35 5.67 1.51 -3.64
C GLY A 35 4.64 2.15 -2.72
N ILE A 36 4.78 1.89 -1.42
CA ILE A 36 3.92 2.47 -0.37
C ILE A 36 4.78 3.22 0.62
N LYS A 37 4.43 4.49 0.84
CA LYS A 37 5.07 5.33 1.85
C LYS A 37 4.06 5.62 2.96
N PHE A 38 4.36 5.17 4.18
CA PHE A 38 3.56 5.45 5.35
C PHE A 38 3.88 6.84 5.90
N SER A 39 2.84 7.54 6.34
CA SER A 39 2.94 8.78 7.08
C SER A 39 2.92 8.45 8.57
N VAL A 40 3.97 8.83 9.30
CA VAL A 40 4.03 8.78 10.77
C VAL A 40 3.04 9.76 11.38
#